data_AF-A0A7C2SE49-F1
#
_entry.id   AF-A0A7C2SE49-F1
#
_cell.length_a   1.000
_cell.length_b   1.000
_cell.length_c   1.000
_cell.angle_alpha   90.00
_cell.angle_beta   90.00
_cell.angle_gamma   90.00
#
_symmetry.space_group_name_H-M   'P 1'
#
loop_
_entity.id
_entity.type
_entity.pdbx_description
1 polymer ?
#
loop_
_entity_poly.entity_id
_entity_poly.type
_entity_poly.pdbx_seq_one_letter_code
_entity_poly.pdbx_strand_id
1 'polypeptide(L)'
;MKPLALEDLPAPEVFEAMRADLRAALIAHKRARRVALGERVSLVFEDRETVRWQVLEMARVERIRDPAALQHELDVYNALVPGDDALSATLFIEIPDLASIRSELDRLVGLDRHLALLLGEGEGALRVAARFDPAQMEEDRISAVHYVRFDVAGPARERLAERAVPARLVVDHPSYRAEARLEPETRASLLRDLAGGPPPFLGVRAPAAGAAADDGEVVAEEGRVRARRPAAPRAPGHVVLEPREDVAFAAADPALFGELAALAQRLAPELAARHGRVRLHADVDGPLRLHLLAG
;
A
#
# COMPACT_ATOMS: atom_id res chain seq x y z
N MET A 1 1.19 0.26 -13.42
CA MET A 1 0.47 -0.59 -12.45
C MET A 1 -1.03 -0.45 -12.71
N LYS A 2 -1.86 -1.45 -12.37
CA LYS A 2 -3.32 -1.29 -12.47
C LYS A 2 -3.83 -0.38 -11.32
N PRO A 3 -4.82 0.51 -11.56
CA PRO A 3 -5.55 1.20 -10.50
C PRO A 3 -6.33 0.23 -9.60
N LEU A 4 -6.63 0.62 -8.36
CA LEU A 4 -7.50 -0.13 -7.47
C LEU A 4 -8.95 -0.06 -7.96
N ALA A 5 -9.69 -1.14 -7.76
CA ALA A 5 -11.14 -1.22 -7.90
C ALA A 5 -11.78 -1.50 -6.53
N LEU A 6 -13.11 -1.34 -6.42
CA LEU A 6 -13.82 -1.61 -5.16
C LEU A 6 -13.62 -3.06 -4.67
N GLU A 7 -13.51 -4.02 -5.58
CA GLU A 7 -13.22 -5.43 -5.30
C GLU A 7 -11.84 -5.66 -4.65
N ASP A 8 -10.93 -4.68 -4.75
CA ASP A 8 -9.63 -4.73 -4.08
C ASP A 8 -9.69 -4.29 -2.60
N LEU A 9 -10.84 -3.80 -2.15
CA LEU A 9 -11.02 -3.29 -0.79
C LEU A 9 -11.76 -4.32 0.08
N PRO A 10 -11.21 -4.71 1.24
CA PRO A 10 -11.94 -5.54 2.18
C PRO A 10 -13.17 -4.81 2.73
N ALA A 11 -14.18 -5.58 3.15
CA ALA A 11 -15.29 -5.05 3.92
C ALA A 11 -14.79 -4.33 5.20
N PRO A 12 -15.48 -3.30 5.70
CA PRO A 12 -15.02 -2.50 6.83
C PRO A 12 -14.70 -3.33 8.09
N GLU A 13 -15.50 -4.34 8.39
CA GLU A 13 -15.33 -5.21 9.55
C GLU A 13 -14.06 -6.06 9.43
N VAL A 14 -13.79 -6.56 8.21
CA VAL A 14 -12.58 -7.30 7.88
C VAL A 14 -11.36 -6.38 7.98
N PHE A 15 -11.46 -5.15 7.46
CA PHE A 15 -10.40 -4.16 7.59
C PHE A 15 -10.07 -3.86 9.06
N GLU A 16 -11.06 -3.59 9.91
CA GLU A 16 -10.85 -3.33 11.34
C GLU A 16 -10.12 -4.47 12.04
N ALA A 17 -10.49 -5.72 11.74
CA ALA A 17 -9.87 -6.91 12.34
C ALA A 17 -8.38 -7.05 11.98
N MET A 18 -7.96 -6.66 10.77
CA MET A 18 -6.59 -6.79 10.28
C MET A 18 -5.80 -5.47 10.26
N ARG A 19 -6.42 -4.36 10.65
CA ARG A 19 -5.86 -3.01 10.53
C ARG A 19 -4.51 -2.87 11.22
N ALA A 20 -4.35 -3.47 12.40
CA ALA A 20 -3.11 -3.40 13.15
C ALA A 20 -1.93 -4.06 12.40
N ASP A 21 -2.16 -5.24 11.83
CA ASP A 21 -1.15 -5.98 11.08
C ASP A 21 -0.81 -5.30 9.75
N LEU A 22 -1.84 -4.80 9.04
CA LEU A 22 -1.64 -4.02 7.83
C LEU A 22 -0.86 -2.74 8.09
N ARG A 23 -1.17 -2.03 9.19
CA ARG A 23 -0.42 -0.84 9.59
C ARG A 23 1.04 -1.17 9.83
N ALA A 24 1.34 -2.26 10.54
CA ALA A 24 2.71 -2.68 10.81
C ALA A 24 3.45 -3.04 9.52
N ALA A 25 2.81 -3.81 8.62
CA ALA A 25 3.37 -4.16 7.32
C ALA A 25 3.63 -2.92 6.45
N LEU A 26 2.70 -1.96 6.43
CA LEU A 26 2.85 -0.72 5.69
C LEU A 26 3.95 0.18 6.26
N ILE A 27 4.08 0.28 7.59
CA ILE A 27 5.17 1.03 8.22
C ILE A 27 6.51 0.43 7.79
N ALA A 28 6.65 -0.90 7.82
CA ALA A 28 7.86 -1.58 7.37
C ALA A 28 8.15 -1.30 5.89
N HIS A 29 7.12 -1.35 5.04
CA HIS A 29 7.23 -1.05 3.61
C HIS A 29 7.63 0.40 3.31
N LYS A 30 7.03 1.36 4.01
CA LYS A 30 7.30 2.80 3.83
C LYS A 30 8.72 3.19 4.22
N ARG A 31 9.44 2.40 5.03
CA ARG A 31 10.86 2.65 5.37
C ARG A 31 11.74 2.70 4.12
N ALA A 32 11.53 1.80 3.17
CA ALA A 32 12.27 1.80 1.91
C ALA A 32 11.77 2.85 0.92
N ARG A 33 10.66 3.55 1.20
CA ARG A 33 10.00 4.45 0.24
C ARG A 33 10.02 5.91 0.65
N ARG A 34 10.45 6.22 1.88
CA ARG A 34 10.63 7.59 2.35
C ARG A 34 12.06 8.04 2.12
N VAL A 35 12.21 9.15 1.42
CA VAL A 35 13.50 9.80 1.18
C VAL A 35 13.43 11.21 1.74
N ALA A 36 14.24 11.50 2.76
CA ALA A 36 14.47 12.87 3.21
C ALA A 36 15.34 13.59 2.18
N LEU A 37 14.95 14.79 1.80
CA LEU A 37 15.59 15.60 0.77
C LEU A 37 15.96 16.96 1.38
N GLY A 38 17.09 16.98 2.08
CA GLY A 38 17.49 18.10 2.93
C GLY A 38 16.71 18.12 4.25
N GLU A 39 16.62 19.31 4.86
CA GLU A 39 16.07 19.48 6.21
C GLU A 39 14.54 19.56 6.26
N ARG A 40 13.90 19.98 5.16
CA ARG A 40 12.48 20.39 5.17
C ARG A 40 11.62 19.62 4.18
N VAL A 41 12.21 18.96 3.20
CA VAL A 41 11.45 18.24 2.17
C VAL A 41 11.64 16.75 2.38
N SER A 42 10.56 15.99 2.32
CA SER A 42 10.64 14.54 2.21
C SER A 42 9.67 14.03 1.16
N LEU A 43 10.01 12.91 0.52
CA LEU A 43 9.17 12.24 -0.45
C LEU A 43 8.85 10.85 0.06
N VAL A 44 7.59 10.44 -0.05
CA VAL A 44 7.15 9.06 0.13
C VAL A 44 6.68 8.55 -1.22
N PHE A 45 7.43 7.63 -1.81
CA PHE A 45 7.03 6.99 -3.06
C PHE A 45 5.83 6.08 -2.84
N GLU A 46 4.76 6.34 -3.57
CA GLU A 46 3.49 5.63 -3.44
C GLU A 46 3.42 4.44 -4.38
N ASP A 47 2.71 3.41 -3.96
CA ASP A 47 2.33 2.26 -4.77
C ASP A 47 0.88 1.87 -4.49
N ARG A 48 0.41 0.81 -5.13
CA ARG A 48 -0.95 0.31 -4.93
C ARG A 48 -1.28 -0.02 -3.47
N GLU A 49 -0.33 -0.50 -2.67
CA GLU A 49 -0.59 -0.85 -1.26
C GLU A 49 -0.62 0.38 -0.36
N THR A 50 0.24 1.38 -0.61
CA THR A 50 0.19 2.64 0.14
C THR A 50 -1.10 3.40 -0.15
N VAL A 51 -1.54 3.41 -1.41
CA VAL A 51 -2.81 4.02 -1.83
C VAL A 51 -4.00 3.26 -1.24
N ARG A 52 -4.00 1.91 -1.31
CA ARG A 52 -5.08 1.10 -0.73
C ARG A 52 -5.26 1.40 0.75
N TRP A 53 -4.17 1.51 1.50
CA TRP A 53 -4.23 1.88 2.91
C TRP A 53 -4.86 3.25 3.13
N GLN A 54 -4.53 4.25 2.32
CA GLN A 54 -5.10 5.60 2.44
C GLN A 54 -6.61 5.57 2.21
N VAL A 55 -7.08 4.90 1.15
CA VAL A 55 -8.52 4.75 0.88
C VAL A 55 -9.24 4.06 2.04
N LEU A 56 -8.68 2.96 2.56
CA LEU A 56 -9.28 2.23 3.68
C LEU A 56 -9.34 3.07 4.97
N GLU A 57 -8.28 3.81 5.28
CA GLU A 57 -8.26 4.70 6.44
C GLU A 57 -9.24 5.86 6.28
N MET A 58 -9.35 6.46 5.10
CA MET A 58 -10.30 7.53 4.82
C MET A 58 -11.73 7.03 4.96
N ALA A 59 -12.07 5.93 4.29
CA ALA A 59 -13.39 5.30 4.39
C ALA A 59 -13.75 4.96 5.85
N ARG A 60 -12.78 4.52 6.66
CA ARG A 60 -12.97 4.22 8.08
C ARG A 60 -13.21 5.48 8.91
N VAL A 61 -12.37 6.50 8.77
CA VAL A 61 -12.45 7.75 9.54
C VAL A 61 -13.75 8.49 9.22
N GLU A 62 -14.10 8.57 7.95
CA GLU A 62 -15.30 9.25 7.47
C GLU A 62 -16.56 8.37 7.50
N ARG A 63 -16.42 7.09 7.87
CA ARG A 63 -17.49 6.09 7.92
C ARG A 63 -18.24 5.97 6.59
N ILE A 64 -17.50 6.01 5.48
CA ILE A 64 -18.04 5.85 4.13
C ILE A 64 -18.52 4.40 3.99
N ARG A 65 -19.84 4.23 3.86
CA ARG A 65 -20.49 2.92 3.63
C ARG A 65 -21.18 2.83 2.28
N ASP A 66 -21.47 3.98 1.67
CA ASP A 66 -22.09 4.04 0.36
C ASP A 66 -21.06 3.68 -0.74
N PRO A 67 -21.35 2.71 -1.62
CA PRO A 67 -20.41 2.30 -2.68
C PRO A 67 -20.04 3.42 -3.66
N ALA A 68 -20.95 4.35 -3.96
CA ALA A 68 -20.67 5.45 -4.89
C ALA A 68 -19.74 6.49 -4.25
N ALA A 69 -19.94 6.82 -2.97
CA ALA A 69 -19.03 7.65 -2.21
C ALA A 69 -17.63 6.99 -2.07
N LEU A 70 -17.59 5.67 -1.85
CA LEU A 70 -16.32 4.94 -1.79
C LEU A 70 -15.60 4.92 -3.14
N GLN A 71 -16.33 4.75 -4.25
CA GLN A 71 -15.78 4.83 -5.60
C GLN A 71 -15.19 6.21 -5.88
N HIS A 72 -15.88 7.29 -5.47
CA HIS A 72 -15.35 8.64 -5.63
C HIS A 72 -14.03 8.83 -4.90
N GLU A 73 -13.94 8.38 -3.64
CA GLU A 73 -12.70 8.45 -2.86
C GLU A 73 -11.59 7.61 -3.51
N LEU A 74 -11.93 6.41 -3.97
CA LEU A 74 -11.01 5.53 -4.69
C LEU A 74 -10.44 6.20 -5.95
N ASP A 75 -11.28 6.87 -6.72
CA ASP A 75 -10.87 7.55 -7.97
C ASP A 75 -9.88 8.69 -7.69
N VAL A 76 -10.10 9.45 -6.62
CA VAL A 76 -9.18 10.52 -6.17
C VAL A 76 -7.82 9.93 -5.82
N TYR A 77 -7.79 8.89 -4.99
CA TYR A 77 -6.55 8.27 -4.54
C TYR A 77 -5.85 7.44 -5.62
N ASN A 78 -6.59 6.89 -6.58
CA ASN A 78 -6.04 6.16 -7.71
C ASN A 78 -5.11 7.01 -8.58
N ALA A 79 -5.24 8.34 -8.53
CA ALA A 79 -4.25 9.23 -9.13
C ALA A 79 -2.83 8.94 -8.60
N LEU A 80 -2.67 8.56 -7.34
CA LEU A 80 -1.37 8.26 -6.75
C LEU A 80 -0.79 6.90 -7.15
N VAL A 81 -1.57 6.02 -7.78
CA VAL A 81 -1.06 4.72 -8.24
C VAL A 81 -0.10 4.92 -9.42
N PRO A 82 1.15 4.42 -9.36
CA PRO A 82 2.13 4.63 -10.42
C PRO A 82 1.75 3.94 -11.74
N GLY A 83 2.05 4.60 -12.85
CA GLY A 83 1.97 4.01 -14.19
C GLY A 83 3.06 2.95 -14.42
N ASP A 84 3.04 2.25 -15.56
CA ASP A 84 4.06 1.23 -15.89
C ASP A 84 5.46 1.83 -16.10
N ASP A 85 5.51 3.09 -16.53
CA ASP A 85 6.73 3.84 -16.81
C ASP A 85 6.85 5.13 -15.96
N ALA A 86 6.13 5.20 -14.85
CA ALA A 86 6.14 6.37 -13.98
C ALA A 86 6.24 5.97 -12.52
N LEU A 87 7.05 6.70 -11.77
CA LEU A 87 7.02 6.67 -10.31
C LEU A 87 6.06 7.75 -9.81
N SER A 88 5.36 7.46 -8.71
CA SER A 88 4.48 8.39 -8.02
C SER A 88 4.99 8.60 -6.59
N ALA A 89 4.87 9.80 -6.06
CA ALA A 89 5.24 10.11 -4.69
C ALA A 89 4.37 11.22 -4.10
N THR A 90 4.22 11.19 -2.78
CA THR A 90 3.74 12.32 -2.00
C THR A 90 4.95 13.08 -1.46
N LEU A 91 5.08 14.34 -1.84
CA LEU A 91 6.05 15.29 -1.31
C LEU A 91 5.46 15.99 -0.08
N PHE A 92 6.25 16.07 0.99
CA PHE A 92 5.94 16.79 2.22
C PHE A 92 6.95 17.91 2.42
N ILE A 93 6.45 19.10 2.75
CA ILE A 93 7.23 20.24 3.25
C ILE A 93 6.97 20.33 4.76
N GLU A 94 7.98 19.94 5.52
CA GLU A 94 7.96 19.91 6.98
C GLU A 94 8.30 21.30 7.51
N ILE A 95 7.32 21.94 8.14
CA ILE A 95 7.45 23.26 8.73
C ILE A 95 7.26 23.10 10.25
N PRO A 96 8.32 23.30 11.05
CA PRO A 96 8.28 23.00 12.49
C PRO A 96 7.45 24.01 13.28
N ASP A 97 7.40 25.27 12.85
CA ASP A 97 6.62 26.32 13.50
C ASP A 97 5.34 26.63 12.70
N LEU A 98 4.18 26.39 13.34
CA LEU A 98 2.88 26.66 12.74
C LEU A 98 2.68 28.15 12.43
N ALA A 99 3.30 29.05 13.20
CA ALA A 99 3.21 30.49 12.98
C ALA A 99 3.95 30.94 11.71
N SER A 100 4.92 30.16 11.23
CA SER A 100 5.74 30.51 10.06
C SER A 100 5.30 29.81 8.76
N ILE A 101 4.23 28.99 8.78
CA ILE A 101 3.80 28.18 7.62
C ILE A 101 3.73 29.01 6.34
N ARG A 102 2.99 30.13 6.37
CA ARG A 102 2.80 30.96 5.18
C ARG A 102 4.11 31.52 4.64
N SER A 103 4.91 32.14 5.51
CA SER A 103 6.20 32.73 5.08
C SER A 103 7.19 31.70 4.57
N GLU A 104 7.18 30.47 5.10
CA GLU A 104 8.06 29.41 4.65
C GLU A 104 7.60 28.81 3.32
N LEU A 105 6.28 28.64 3.11
CA LEU A 105 5.73 28.22 1.83
C LEU A 105 5.93 29.28 0.75
N ASP A 106 5.70 30.57 1.04
CA ASP A 106 5.89 31.67 0.09
C ASP A 106 7.32 31.71 -0.47
N ARG A 107 8.33 31.32 0.33
CA ARG A 107 9.73 31.22 -0.12
C ARG A 107 9.99 30.07 -1.09
N LEU A 108 9.11 29.07 -1.13
CA LEU A 108 9.22 27.86 -1.93
C LEU A 108 8.31 27.89 -3.18
N VAL A 109 7.63 29.01 -3.46
CA VAL A 109 6.85 29.17 -4.69
C VAL A 109 7.75 28.94 -5.91
N GLY A 110 7.32 28.04 -6.80
CA GLY A 110 8.09 27.60 -7.95
C GLY A 110 8.92 26.33 -7.74
N LEU A 111 8.91 25.72 -6.54
CA LEU A 111 9.59 24.46 -6.22
C LEU A 111 9.28 23.34 -7.23
N ASP A 112 8.08 23.34 -7.78
CA ASP A 112 7.59 22.39 -8.78
C ASP A 112 8.49 22.26 -10.02
N ARG A 113 9.16 23.36 -10.39
CA ARG A 113 10.08 23.41 -11.54
C ARG A 113 11.51 22.96 -11.21
N HIS A 114 11.80 22.74 -9.93
CA HIS A 114 13.15 22.55 -9.41
C HIS A 114 13.41 21.16 -8.85
N LEU A 115 12.39 20.31 -8.74
CA LEU A 115 12.52 18.93 -8.28
C LEU A 115 12.80 17.97 -9.46
N ALA A 116 13.81 17.11 -9.32
CA ALA A 116 14.10 16.08 -10.32
C ALA A 116 14.72 14.82 -9.71
N LEU A 117 14.61 13.72 -10.45
CA LEU A 117 15.40 12.50 -10.27
C LEU A 117 16.60 12.54 -11.23
N LEU A 118 17.81 12.52 -10.69
CA LEU A 118 19.07 12.54 -11.43
C LEU A 118 19.69 11.14 -11.44
N LEU A 119 19.94 10.61 -12.63
CA LEU A 119 20.46 9.26 -12.88
C LEU A 119 21.82 9.33 -13.60
N GLY A 120 22.89 9.11 -12.84
CA GLY A 120 24.28 9.25 -13.28
C GLY A 120 24.94 10.55 -12.82
N GLU A 121 26.10 10.85 -13.41
CA GLU A 121 26.93 12.01 -13.09
C GLU A 121 27.51 12.65 -14.37
N GLY A 122 27.90 13.91 -14.27
CA GLY A 122 28.49 14.67 -15.38
C GLY A 122 27.53 14.89 -16.56
N GLU A 123 28.10 15.16 -17.73
CA GLU A 123 27.35 15.43 -18.98
C GLU A 123 26.47 14.27 -19.43
N GLY A 124 26.80 13.05 -19.00
CA GLY A 124 26.03 11.88 -19.33
C GLY A 124 24.77 11.71 -18.48
N ALA A 125 24.58 12.44 -17.37
CA ALA A 125 23.49 12.21 -16.42
C ALA A 125 22.11 12.46 -17.03
N LEU A 126 21.15 11.58 -16.77
CA LEU A 126 19.75 11.79 -17.15
C LEU A 126 19.02 12.52 -16.03
N ARG A 127 18.38 13.64 -16.34
CA ARG A 127 17.52 14.39 -15.43
C ARG A 127 16.06 14.14 -15.78
N VAL A 128 15.33 13.48 -14.89
CA VAL A 128 13.88 13.28 -14.98
C VAL A 128 13.21 14.32 -14.10
N ALA A 129 12.62 15.35 -14.72
CA ALA A 129 11.89 16.38 -13.99
C ALA A 129 10.65 15.78 -13.29
N ALA A 130 10.37 16.24 -12.07
CA ALA A 130 9.11 15.92 -11.42
C ALA A 130 7.96 16.67 -12.10
N ARG A 131 6.80 16.03 -12.17
CA ARG A 131 5.54 16.65 -12.57
C ARG A 131 4.62 16.68 -11.37
N PHE A 132 4.28 17.88 -10.92
CA PHE A 132 3.34 18.10 -9.84
C PHE A 132 1.91 17.94 -10.36
N ASP A 133 1.00 17.52 -9.51
CA ASP A 133 -0.41 17.40 -9.88
C ASP A 133 -1.01 18.80 -10.12
N PRO A 134 -1.48 19.11 -11.34
CA PRO A 134 -2.01 20.43 -11.67
C PRO A 134 -3.24 20.79 -10.83
N ALA A 135 -3.99 19.81 -10.31
CA ALA A 135 -5.12 20.08 -9.42
C ALA A 135 -4.71 20.64 -8.05
N GLN A 136 -3.43 20.53 -7.68
CA GLN A 136 -2.86 21.06 -6.43
C GLN A 136 -2.01 22.31 -6.65
N MET A 137 -1.97 22.82 -7.88
CA MET A 137 -1.12 23.94 -8.25
C MET A 137 -1.92 25.23 -8.41
N GLU A 138 -1.38 26.31 -7.85
CA GLU A 138 -1.84 27.67 -8.10
C GLU A 138 -0.61 28.54 -8.41
N GLU A 139 -0.75 29.55 -9.28
CA GLU A 139 0.40 30.32 -9.81
C GLU A 139 1.27 30.96 -8.72
N ASP A 140 0.65 31.44 -7.63
CA ASP A 140 1.32 32.20 -6.57
C ASP A 140 1.36 31.47 -5.21
N ARG A 141 1.01 30.18 -5.16
CA ARG A 141 0.94 29.44 -3.88
C ARG A 141 1.47 28.02 -4.01
N ILE A 142 2.10 27.57 -2.92
CA ILE A 142 2.54 26.18 -2.74
C ILE A 142 1.96 25.63 -1.44
N SER A 143 1.63 24.34 -1.42
CA SER A 143 1.07 23.62 -0.28
C SER A 143 2.14 22.82 0.45
N ALA A 144 1.87 22.46 1.71
CA ALA A 144 2.79 21.60 2.47
C ALA A 144 2.81 20.14 1.98
N VAL A 145 1.86 19.74 1.14
CA VAL A 145 1.74 18.39 0.58
C VAL A 145 1.48 18.50 -0.92
N HIS A 146 2.22 17.73 -1.72
CA HIS A 146 2.06 17.68 -3.17
C HIS A 146 2.17 16.25 -3.70
N TYR A 147 1.39 15.94 -4.72
CA TYR A 147 1.48 14.71 -5.48
C TYR A 147 2.40 14.94 -6.68
N VAL A 148 3.44 14.11 -6.79
CA VAL A 148 4.49 14.27 -7.79
C VAL A 148 4.70 12.97 -8.57
N ARG A 149 4.96 13.09 -9.86
CA ARG A 149 5.26 11.96 -10.74
C ARG A 149 6.59 12.15 -11.45
N PHE A 150 7.30 11.06 -11.69
CA PHE A 150 8.54 11.03 -12.47
C PHE A 150 8.37 10.05 -13.63
N ASP A 151 8.50 10.52 -14.87
CA ASP A 151 8.49 9.63 -16.04
C ASP A 151 9.84 8.93 -16.17
N VAL A 152 9.85 7.64 -15.91
CA VAL A 152 11.07 6.82 -15.90
C VAL A 152 11.06 5.81 -17.04
N ALA A 153 10.48 6.16 -18.19
CA ALA A 153 10.46 5.31 -19.38
C ALA A 153 11.87 5.11 -19.99
N GLY A 154 12.06 3.98 -20.68
CA GLY A 154 13.22 3.72 -21.54
C GLY A 154 14.58 3.90 -20.82
N PRO A 155 15.48 4.77 -21.31
CA PRO A 155 16.83 4.92 -20.75
C PRO A 155 16.86 5.28 -19.25
N ALA A 156 15.85 5.98 -18.74
CA ALA A 156 15.76 6.30 -17.32
C ALA A 156 15.51 5.04 -16.48
N ARG A 157 14.68 4.10 -16.95
CA ARG A 157 14.44 2.81 -16.29
C ARG A 157 15.70 1.98 -16.19
N GLU A 158 16.44 1.89 -17.31
CA GLU A 158 17.68 1.12 -17.41
C GLU A 158 18.71 1.65 -16.41
N ARG A 159 18.94 2.97 -16.40
CA ARG A 159 19.86 3.59 -15.44
C ARG A 159 19.42 3.49 -13.99
N LEU A 160 18.11 3.59 -13.73
CA LEU A 160 17.58 3.36 -12.39
C LEU A 160 17.85 1.92 -11.92
N ALA A 161 17.82 0.93 -12.84
CA ALA A 161 18.12 -0.47 -12.56
C ALA A 161 19.62 -0.77 -12.38
N GLU A 162 20.50 0.00 -13.02
CA GLU A 162 21.95 -0.16 -12.93
C GLU A 162 22.50 0.28 -11.57
N ARG A 163 22.83 -0.67 -10.69
CA ARG A 163 23.32 -0.39 -9.32
C ARG A 163 24.57 0.49 -9.27
N ALA A 164 25.44 0.38 -10.26
CA ALA A 164 26.66 1.18 -10.35
C ALA A 164 26.39 2.65 -10.68
N VAL A 165 25.26 2.95 -11.34
CA VAL A 165 24.83 4.31 -11.68
C VAL A 165 24.24 4.97 -10.43
N PRO A 166 24.76 6.12 -9.97
CA PRO A 166 24.14 6.87 -8.87
C PRO A 166 22.73 7.35 -9.25
N ALA A 167 21.79 7.23 -8.31
CA ALA A 167 20.45 7.80 -8.44
C ALA A 167 20.21 8.74 -7.26
N ARG A 168 19.82 9.98 -7.55
CA ARG A 168 19.61 11.03 -6.53
C ARG A 168 18.33 11.79 -6.81
N LEU A 169 17.59 12.13 -5.76
CA LEU A 169 16.62 13.22 -5.82
C LEU A 169 17.38 14.54 -5.64
N VAL A 170 17.02 15.54 -6.43
CA VAL A 170 17.64 16.86 -6.40
C VAL A 170 16.57 17.94 -6.40
N VAL A 171 16.77 18.96 -5.58
CA VAL A 171 16.05 20.23 -5.65
C VAL A 171 17.08 21.34 -5.81
N ASP A 172 16.93 22.14 -6.85
CA ASP A 172 17.82 23.27 -7.16
C ASP A 172 17.11 24.63 -7.13
N HIS A 173 16.11 24.76 -6.26
CA HIS A 173 15.32 25.97 -6.07
C HIS A 173 16.19 27.10 -5.46
N PRO A 174 16.03 28.38 -5.88
CA PRO A 174 16.83 29.49 -5.36
C PRO A 174 16.81 29.63 -3.82
N SER A 175 15.66 29.38 -3.21
CA SER A 175 15.46 29.46 -1.75
C SER A 175 15.67 28.12 -1.00
N TYR A 176 15.89 27.02 -1.73
CA TYR A 176 16.05 25.69 -1.12
C TYR A 176 16.81 24.74 -2.06
N ARG A 177 18.03 24.36 -1.68
CA ARG A 177 18.85 23.43 -2.45
C ARG A 177 19.16 22.21 -1.61
N ALA A 178 18.88 21.03 -2.14
CA ALA A 178 19.13 19.77 -1.45
C ALA A 178 19.32 18.64 -2.46
N GLU A 179 20.08 17.63 -2.07
CA GLU A 179 20.16 16.36 -2.78
C GLU A 179 20.09 15.20 -1.80
N ALA A 180 19.56 14.08 -2.26
CA ALA A 180 19.48 12.85 -1.48
C ALA A 180 19.70 11.64 -2.40
N ARG A 181 20.60 10.74 -1.99
CA ARG A 181 20.82 9.48 -2.69
C ARG A 181 19.61 8.56 -2.51
N LEU A 182 19.19 7.90 -3.59
CA LEU A 182 18.29 6.76 -3.50
C LEU A 182 19.10 5.54 -3.07
N GLU A 183 18.92 5.12 -1.83
CA GLU A 183 19.58 3.95 -1.28
C GLU A 183 19.20 2.67 -2.04
N PRO A 184 20.05 1.62 -2.03
CA PRO A 184 19.81 0.40 -2.80
C PRO A 184 18.44 -0.24 -2.52
N GLU A 185 17.98 -0.20 -1.27
CA GLU A 185 16.69 -0.77 -0.87
C GLU A 185 15.52 0.04 -1.45
N THR A 186 15.61 1.37 -1.44
CA THR A 186 14.65 2.26 -2.09
C THR A 186 14.60 2.01 -3.58
N ARG A 187 15.75 2.00 -4.26
CA ARG A 187 15.82 1.73 -5.70
C ARG A 187 15.20 0.39 -6.06
N ALA A 188 15.53 -0.66 -5.31
CA ALA A 188 14.94 -1.98 -5.52
C ALA A 188 13.41 -1.95 -5.32
N SER A 189 12.91 -1.21 -4.33
CA SER A 189 11.47 -1.05 -4.14
C SER A 189 10.78 -0.35 -5.30
N LEU A 190 11.36 0.75 -5.81
CA LEU A 190 10.81 1.51 -6.94
C LEU A 190 10.81 0.70 -8.25
N LEU A 191 11.87 -0.08 -8.49
CA LEU A 191 11.93 -0.95 -9.66
C LEU A 191 10.87 -2.05 -9.64
N ARG A 192 10.44 -2.51 -8.44
CA ARG A 192 9.31 -3.43 -8.33
C ARG A 192 8.01 -2.78 -8.78
N ASP A 193 7.82 -1.49 -8.52
CA ASP A 193 6.61 -0.77 -8.95
C ASP A 193 6.50 -0.72 -10.47
N LEU A 194 7.63 -0.45 -11.14
CA LEU A 194 7.74 -0.47 -12.60
C LEU A 194 7.57 -1.87 -13.20
N ALA A 195 7.71 -2.93 -12.39
CA ALA A 195 7.51 -4.32 -12.79
C ALA A 195 6.11 -4.88 -12.44
N GLY A 196 5.18 -4.01 -12.02
CA GLY A 196 3.80 -4.39 -11.69
C GLY A 196 3.44 -4.28 -10.20
N GLY A 197 4.39 -3.91 -9.34
CA GLY A 197 4.18 -3.65 -7.92
C GLY A 197 4.54 -4.82 -7.01
N PRO A 198 4.57 -4.57 -5.68
CA PRO A 198 4.66 -5.65 -4.72
C PRO A 198 3.38 -6.52 -4.78
N PRO A 199 3.46 -7.81 -4.41
CA PRO A 199 2.26 -8.56 -4.14
C PRO A 199 1.46 -7.87 -3.03
N PRO A 200 0.11 -7.89 -3.11
CA PRO A 200 -0.74 -7.33 -2.07
C PRO A 200 -0.36 -7.77 -0.66
N PHE A 201 -0.29 -6.83 0.30
CA PHE A 201 -0.09 -7.16 1.71
C PHE A 201 -1.29 -7.89 2.27
N LEU A 202 -2.45 -7.48 1.77
CA LEU A 202 -3.68 -8.22 1.79
C LEU A 202 -3.57 -9.37 0.79
N GLY A 203 -3.39 -10.59 1.25
CA GLY A 203 -3.45 -11.76 0.37
C GLY A 203 -4.87 -12.03 -0.16
N VAL A 204 -5.60 -11.06 -0.70
CA VAL A 204 -6.91 -11.25 -1.34
C VAL A 204 -6.66 -11.77 -2.75
N ARG A 205 -6.70 -13.10 -2.92
CA ARG A 205 -6.93 -13.70 -4.23
C ARG A 205 -8.43 -13.71 -4.50
N ALA A 206 -8.85 -13.24 -5.68
CA ALA A 206 -10.14 -13.61 -6.23
C ALA A 206 -10.27 -15.15 -6.21
N PRO A 207 -11.44 -15.71 -5.85
CA PRO A 207 -11.58 -17.14 -5.70
C PRO A 207 -11.31 -17.86 -7.02
N ALA A 208 -10.60 -18.98 -6.94
CA ALA A 208 -10.74 -20.01 -7.96
C ALA A 208 -12.18 -20.50 -7.89
N ALA A 209 -12.93 -20.32 -8.97
CA ALA A 209 -14.32 -20.75 -9.07
C ALA A 209 -14.47 -22.22 -8.61
N GLY A 210 -15.31 -22.44 -7.61
CA GLY A 210 -15.85 -23.76 -7.26
C GLY A 210 -14.98 -24.67 -6.38
N ALA A 211 -14.64 -24.25 -5.15
CA ALA A 211 -14.18 -25.18 -4.12
C ALA A 211 -15.38 -25.67 -3.29
N ALA A 212 -15.88 -26.86 -3.65
CA ALA A 212 -16.87 -27.62 -2.89
C ALA A 212 -16.46 -27.80 -1.41
N ALA A 213 -17.44 -28.10 -0.55
CA ALA A 213 -17.20 -28.46 0.85
C ALA A 213 -16.13 -29.56 0.95
N ASP A 214 -15.03 -29.24 1.62
CA ASP A 214 -13.90 -30.14 1.83
C ASP A 214 -14.10 -30.89 3.14
N ASP A 215 -14.10 -32.23 3.10
CA ASP A 215 -14.29 -33.14 4.25
C ASP A 215 -13.06 -33.21 5.18
N GLY A 216 -12.33 -32.10 5.31
CA GLY A 216 -11.11 -31.98 6.08
C GLY A 216 -11.29 -32.21 7.59
N GLU A 217 -10.17 -32.49 8.28
CA GLU A 217 -10.12 -32.78 9.71
C GLU A 217 -10.45 -31.52 10.53
N VAL A 218 -11.40 -31.64 11.46
CA VAL A 218 -11.73 -30.56 12.41
C VAL A 218 -10.65 -30.47 13.49
N VAL A 219 -9.98 -29.32 13.56
CA VAL A 219 -8.90 -29.06 14.55
C VAL A 219 -9.37 -28.24 15.74
N ALA A 220 -10.47 -27.50 15.59
CA ALA A 220 -11.15 -26.84 16.71
C ALA A 220 -12.58 -26.43 16.35
N GLU A 221 -13.44 -26.35 17.35
CA GLU A 221 -14.79 -25.77 17.23
C GLU A 221 -15.05 -24.85 18.42
N GLU A 222 -15.68 -23.70 18.16
CA GLU A 222 -16.04 -22.74 19.20
C GLU A 222 -17.27 -21.95 18.74
N GLY A 223 -18.35 -21.99 19.54
CA GLY A 223 -19.60 -21.33 19.16
C GLY A 223 -20.17 -21.80 17.82
N ARG A 224 -20.37 -20.85 16.90
CA ARG A 224 -20.90 -21.04 15.55
C ARG A 224 -19.82 -21.29 14.51
N VAL A 225 -18.54 -21.34 14.90
CA VAL A 225 -17.40 -21.45 13.98
C VAL A 225 -16.56 -22.70 14.24
N ARG A 226 -15.81 -23.12 13.22
CA ARG A 226 -14.87 -24.23 13.29
C ARG A 226 -13.61 -23.93 12.50
N ALA A 227 -12.54 -24.59 12.89
CA ALA A 227 -11.27 -24.63 12.19
C ALA A 227 -11.05 -26.05 11.65
N ARG A 228 -10.67 -26.16 10.38
CA ARG A 228 -10.39 -27.43 9.70
C ARG A 228 -9.03 -27.43 9.01
N ARG A 229 -8.37 -28.58 9.00
CA ARG A 229 -7.30 -28.87 8.05
C ARG A 229 -7.93 -29.43 6.77
N PRO A 230 -7.88 -28.69 5.66
CA PRO A 230 -8.47 -29.14 4.40
C PRO A 230 -7.74 -30.38 3.89
N ALA A 231 -8.45 -31.30 3.23
CA ALA A 231 -7.86 -32.50 2.65
C ALA A 231 -6.83 -32.15 1.55
N ALA A 232 -7.02 -31.01 0.89
CA ALA A 232 -6.08 -30.41 -0.06
C ALA A 232 -5.48 -29.08 0.49
N PRO A 233 -4.42 -29.13 1.30
CA PRO A 233 -3.81 -27.93 1.86
C PRO A 233 -3.11 -27.07 0.78
N ARG A 234 -3.35 -25.74 0.81
CA ARG A 234 -2.76 -24.75 -0.11
C ARG A 234 -1.31 -24.40 0.26
N ALA A 235 -0.91 -24.64 1.51
CA ALA A 235 0.43 -24.38 2.05
C ALA A 235 0.67 -25.24 3.32
N PRO A 236 1.92 -25.38 3.79
CA PRO A 236 2.20 -25.93 5.12
C PRO A 236 1.41 -25.18 6.19
N GLY A 237 0.85 -25.91 7.16
CA GLY A 237 0.07 -25.29 8.24
C GLY A 237 -1.29 -24.72 7.80
N HIS A 238 -1.79 -25.02 6.60
CA HIS A 238 -3.09 -24.52 6.13
C HIS A 238 -4.24 -24.96 7.06
N VAL A 239 -4.96 -23.97 7.60
CA VAL A 239 -6.18 -24.15 8.37
C VAL A 239 -7.27 -23.25 7.79
N VAL A 240 -8.47 -23.78 7.60
CA VAL A 240 -9.66 -23.06 7.15
C VAL A 240 -10.58 -22.82 8.34
N LEU A 241 -10.90 -21.57 8.62
CA LEU A 241 -11.88 -21.12 9.59
C LEU A 241 -13.18 -20.85 8.86
N GLU A 242 -14.27 -21.44 9.30
CA GLU A 242 -15.58 -21.29 8.65
C GLU A 242 -16.70 -21.40 9.67
N PRO A 243 -17.88 -20.83 9.40
CA PRO A 243 -19.08 -21.12 10.16
C PRO A 243 -19.42 -22.62 10.08
N ARG A 244 -20.06 -23.13 11.12
CA ARG A 244 -20.50 -24.54 11.18
C ARG A 244 -21.66 -24.81 10.21
N GLU A 245 -22.44 -23.77 9.95
CA GLU A 245 -23.49 -23.73 8.93
C GLU A 245 -22.98 -23.05 7.66
N ASP A 246 -23.60 -23.33 6.52
CA ASP A 246 -23.19 -22.68 5.26
C ASP A 246 -23.73 -21.24 5.21
N VAL A 247 -22.85 -20.27 5.45
CA VAL A 247 -23.20 -18.85 5.47
C VAL A 247 -22.39 -18.15 4.39
N ALA A 248 -23.05 -17.51 3.43
CA ALA A 248 -22.39 -16.67 2.44
C ALA A 248 -21.70 -15.48 3.13
N PHE A 249 -20.53 -15.07 2.63
CA PHE A 249 -19.79 -13.92 3.19
C PHE A 249 -20.66 -12.67 3.35
N ALA A 250 -21.49 -12.35 2.35
CA ALA A 250 -22.39 -11.18 2.36
C ALA A 250 -23.58 -11.30 3.34
N ALA A 251 -23.91 -12.51 3.80
CA ALA A 251 -25.04 -12.76 4.71
C ALA A 251 -24.59 -12.89 6.18
N ALA A 252 -23.29 -12.86 6.44
CA ALA A 252 -22.76 -13.05 7.77
C ALA A 252 -22.97 -11.83 8.67
N ASP A 253 -23.48 -12.06 9.88
CA ASP A 253 -23.62 -11.02 10.89
C ASP A 253 -22.26 -10.65 11.53
N PRO A 254 -22.13 -9.45 12.13
CA PRO A 254 -20.88 -9.03 12.77
C PRO A 254 -20.41 -9.93 13.92
N ALA A 255 -21.33 -10.60 14.62
CA ALA A 255 -20.94 -11.53 15.69
C ALA A 255 -20.21 -12.75 15.12
N LEU A 256 -20.58 -13.20 13.92
CA LEU A 256 -19.97 -14.35 13.24
C LEU A 256 -18.53 -14.04 12.84
N PHE A 257 -18.29 -12.84 12.31
CA PHE A 257 -16.93 -12.37 12.04
C PHE A 257 -16.10 -12.25 13.33
N GLY A 258 -16.71 -11.78 14.43
CA GLY A 258 -16.07 -11.74 15.75
C GLY A 258 -15.63 -13.12 16.24
N GLU A 259 -16.50 -14.13 16.12
CA GLU A 259 -16.19 -15.53 16.49
C GLU A 259 -15.07 -16.11 15.61
N LEU A 260 -15.10 -15.88 14.30
CA LEU A 260 -14.04 -16.31 13.38
C LEU A 260 -12.68 -15.66 13.69
N ALA A 261 -12.69 -14.36 14.00
CA ALA A 261 -11.48 -13.63 14.35
C ALA A 261 -10.88 -14.11 15.69
N ALA A 262 -11.71 -14.39 16.69
CA ALA A 262 -11.26 -14.97 17.96
C ALA A 262 -10.61 -16.35 17.76
N LEU A 263 -11.23 -17.19 16.93
CA LEU A 263 -10.68 -18.51 16.60
C LEU A 263 -9.35 -18.39 15.83
N ALA A 264 -9.23 -17.42 14.92
CA ALA A 264 -7.98 -17.13 14.22
C ALA A 264 -6.87 -16.71 15.18
N GLN A 265 -7.16 -15.79 16.11
CA GLN A 265 -6.20 -15.29 17.11
C GLN A 265 -5.71 -16.39 18.03
N ARG A 266 -6.56 -17.37 18.35
CA ARG A 266 -6.17 -18.51 19.19
C ARG A 266 -5.22 -19.47 18.47
N LEU A 267 -5.45 -19.74 17.17
CA LEU A 267 -4.69 -20.73 16.40
C LEU A 267 -3.42 -20.17 15.76
N ALA A 268 -3.38 -18.88 15.44
CA ALA A 268 -2.24 -18.25 14.78
C ALA A 268 -0.91 -18.39 15.53
N PRO A 269 -0.82 -18.25 16.87
CA PRO A 269 0.44 -18.42 17.61
C PRO A 269 1.03 -19.83 17.50
N GLU A 270 0.19 -20.87 17.56
CA GLU A 270 0.63 -22.26 17.45
C GLU A 270 1.14 -22.57 16.04
N LEU A 271 0.42 -22.10 15.02
CA LEU A 271 0.83 -22.23 13.62
C LEU A 271 2.12 -21.45 13.35
N ALA A 272 2.27 -20.26 13.96
CA ALA A 272 3.46 -19.44 13.82
C ALA A 272 4.69 -20.06 14.48
N ALA A 273 4.52 -20.62 15.69
CA ALA A 273 5.59 -21.35 16.38
C ALA A 273 6.10 -22.54 15.56
N ARG A 274 5.21 -23.21 14.80
CA ARG A 274 5.54 -24.41 14.03
C ARG A 274 6.02 -24.14 12.60
N HIS A 275 5.54 -23.06 11.97
CA HIS A 275 5.74 -22.81 10.55
C HIS A 275 6.25 -21.40 10.21
N GLY A 276 6.57 -20.58 11.23
CA GLY A 276 7.10 -19.24 11.04
C GLY A 276 6.00 -18.18 10.99
N ARG A 277 5.89 -17.44 9.88
CA ARG A 277 4.85 -16.41 9.74
C ARG A 277 3.53 -17.04 9.29
N VAL A 278 2.41 -16.54 9.81
CA VAL A 278 1.05 -16.95 9.41
C VAL A 278 0.35 -15.76 8.78
N ARG A 279 -0.41 -16.01 7.71
CA ARG A 279 -1.21 -15.03 6.99
C ARG A 279 -2.67 -15.47 7.01
N LEU A 280 -3.57 -14.52 7.24
CA LEU A 280 -5.02 -14.73 7.14
C LEU A 280 -5.50 -14.26 5.76
N HIS A 281 -6.34 -15.06 5.11
CA HIS A 281 -6.94 -14.76 3.81
C HIS A 281 -8.44 -15.02 3.89
N ALA A 282 -9.29 -14.13 3.40
CA ALA A 282 -10.74 -14.34 3.39
C ALA A 282 -11.22 -14.63 1.96
N ASP A 283 -12.09 -15.64 1.81
CA ASP A 283 -12.85 -15.85 0.58
C ASP A 283 -14.07 -14.91 0.61
N VAL A 284 -14.10 -13.92 -0.30
CA VAL A 284 -15.15 -12.88 -0.35
C VAL A 284 -16.30 -13.21 -1.32
N ASP A 285 -16.02 -13.99 -2.37
CA ASP A 285 -17.04 -14.48 -3.31
C ASP A 285 -17.28 -15.98 -3.07
N GLY A 286 -18.08 -16.28 -2.04
CA GLY A 286 -18.37 -17.67 -1.66
C GLY A 286 -18.91 -17.84 -0.24
N PRO A 287 -18.96 -19.08 0.26
CA PRO A 287 -19.20 -19.34 1.66
C PRO A 287 -18.11 -18.66 2.50
N LEU A 288 -18.50 -18.10 3.64
CA LEU A 288 -17.62 -17.37 4.56
C LEU A 288 -16.51 -18.30 5.04
N ARG A 289 -15.30 -18.10 4.52
CA ARG A 289 -14.12 -18.87 4.90
C ARG A 289 -12.93 -17.94 5.09
N LEU A 290 -12.18 -18.17 6.17
CA LEU A 290 -10.88 -17.54 6.40
C LEU A 290 -9.78 -18.60 6.41
N HIS A 291 -8.77 -18.45 5.58
CA HIS A 291 -7.63 -19.32 5.46
C HIS A 291 -6.45 -18.78 6.25
N LEU A 292 -5.98 -19.55 7.23
CA LEU A 292 -4.68 -19.38 7.86
C LEU A 292 -3.63 -20.18 7.07
N LEU A 293 -2.64 -19.49 6.51
CA LEU A 293 -1.58 -20.07 5.69
C LEU A 293 -0.21 -19.71 6.27
N ALA A 294 0.70 -20.67 6.39
CA ALA A 294 2.08 -20.34 6.75
C ALA A 294 2.86 -19.83 5.53
N GLY A 295 3.67 -18.78 5.71
CA GLY A 295 4.60 -18.25 4.70
C GLY A 295 5.07 -16.83 4.91
#